data_AF-A0A4R9GBL3-F1
#
_entry.id   AF-A0A4R9GBL3-F1
#
_cell.length_a   1.000
_cell.length_b   1.000
_cell.length_c   1.000
_cell.angle_alpha   90.00
_cell.angle_beta   90.00
_cell.angle_gamma   90.00
#
_symmetry.space_group_name_H-M   'P 1'
#
loop_
_entity.id
_entity.type
_entity.pdbx_description
1 polymer ?
#
loop_
_entity_poly.entity_id
_entity_poly.type
_entity_poly.pdbx_seq_one_letter_code
_entity_poly.pdbx_strand_id
1 'polypeptide(L)'
;MKISSLFSILLLLALFSCKKEKPTESEPVVEVDYFQKYNNPKFKLTDYPEIQGVYTIDGYAGIFRRLGMSEDHPWYNSSHCTEFDPARNKLKIRVATEKKDIEIDIINRIGENIYLSKNHKVVRVRLLFNEKGELSEYFVFELDNDEKKKDAITDKENRDPNTRKSVNWAQGPLEGYKECIQFIEESIKVGQEESGRDY
;
A
#
# COMPACT_ATOMS: atom_id res chain seq x y z
N MET A 1 81.27 -32.69 -11.73
CA MET A 1 81.81 -32.39 -13.09
C MET A 1 80.89 -32.99 -14.14
N LYS A 2 80.76 -32.33 -15.30
CA LYS A 2 79.81 -32.50 -16.44
C LYS A 2 78.51 -31.71 -16.20
N ILE A 3 78.37 -30.44 -16.63
CA ILE A 3 78.49 -29.76 -17.94
C ILE A 3 77.53 -30.32 -19.00
N SER A 4 76.84 -29.37 -19.65
CA SER A 4 76.15 -29.43 -20.95
C SER A 4 74.65 -29.73 -20.85
N SER A 5 73.72 -29.06 -21.53
CA SER A 5 73.77 -27.91 -22.44
C SER A 5 72.33 -27.42 -22.64
N LEU A 6 72.22 -26.13 -22.95
CA LEU A 6 71.06 -25.38 -23.46
C LEU A 6 70.17 -26.13 -24.47
N PHE A 7 68.86 -25.90 -24.37
CA PHE A 7 68.05 -25.49 -25.53
C PHE A 7 66.89 -24.56 -25.10
N SER A 8 66.94 -23.35 -25.66
CA SER A 8 65.89 -22.32 -25.65
C SER A 8 64.56 -22.82 -26.23
N ILE A 9 63.45 -22.24 -25.75
CA ILE A 9 62.37 -21.62 -26.56
C ILE A 9 61.68 -20.63 -25.60
N LEU A 10 61.99 -19.34 -25.74
CA LEU A 10 61.16 -18.34 -26.43
C LEU A 10 59.89 -17.93 -25.65
N LEU A 11 60.00 -16.75 -25.04
CA LEU A 11 59.11 -15.60 -25.24
C LEU A 11 57.61 -15.89 -25.39
N LEU A 12 56.80 -15.40 -24.44
CA LEU A 12 55.69 -14.50 -24.78
C LEU A 12 55.11 -13.83 -23.52
N LEU A 13 55.21 -12.50 -23.56
CA LEU A 13 54.43 -11.57 -22.76
C LEU A 13 52.96 -11.96 -22.74
N ALA A 14 52.41 -12.12 -21.55
CA ALA A 14 50.98 -11.98 -21.32
C ALA A 14 50.79 -11.26 -19.99
N LEU A 15 50.91 -9.93 -20.07
CA LEU A 15 50.28 -9.00 -19.15
C LEU A 15 48.78 -9.26 -19.17
N PHE A 16 48.29 -10.15 -18.31
CA PHE A 16 46.88 -10.15 -17.94
C PHE A 16 46.77 -9.61 -16.51
N SER A 17 46.58 -8.29 -16.49
CA SER A 17 45.63 -7.60 -15.61
C SER A 17 45.17 -8.41 -14.41
N CYS A 18 45.63 -8.03 -13.21
CA CYS A 18 44.82 -8.11 -12.00
C CYS A 18 43.53 -7.29 -12.22
N LYS A 19 42.58 -7.86 -12.98
CA LYS A 19 41.18 -7.47 -12.85
C LYS A 19 40.79 -7.96 -11.47
N LYS A 20 40.60 -7.01 -10.55
CA LYS A 20 39.75 -7.20 -9.38
C LYS A 20 38.56 -8.05 -9.82
N GLU A 21 38.44 -9.26 -9.30
CA GLU A 21 37.17 -9.96 -9.32
C GLU A 21 36.18 -8.99 -8.68
N LYS A 22 35.22 -8.54 -9.49
CA LYS A 22 34.05 -7.84 -8.96
C LYS A 22 33.40 -8.80 -7.97
N PRO A 23 33.05 -8.37 -6.74
CA PRO A 23 32.20 -9.19 -5.91
C PRO A 23 30.89 -9.37 -6.69
N THR A 24 30.72 -10.55 -7.26
CA THR A 24 29.47 -10.98 -7.89
C THR A 24 28.97 -12.14 -7.06
N GLU A 25 28.49 -11.80 -5.88
CA GLU A 25 27.44 -12.54 -5.26
C GLU A 25 26.35 -11.47 -5.09
N SER A 26 25.37 -11.49 -5.99
CA SER A 26 24.11 -10.82 -5.69
C SER A 26 23.67 -11.39 -4.36
N GLU A 27 23.73 -10.60 -3.29
CA GLU A 27 23.21 -10.96 -1.99
C GLU A 27 21.84 -11.63 -2.21
N PRO A 28 21.56 -12.78 -1.55
CA PRO A 28 20.28 -13.43 -1.72
C PRO A 28 19.20 -12.41 -1.40
N VAL A 29 18.30 -12.17 -2.37
CA VAL A 29 17.12 -11.34 -2.15
C VAL A 29 16.32 -12.05 -1.05
N VAL A 30 16.40 -11.53 0.17
CA VAL A 30 15.57 -12.02 1.27
C VAL A 30 14.16 -11.58 0.95
N GLU A 31 13.32 -12.54 0.55
CA GLU A 31 11.90 -12.28 0.37
C GLU A 31 11.31 -11.94 1.75
N VAL A 32 10.93 -10.68 1.95
CA VAL A 32 10.32 -10.24 3.20
C VAL A 32 8.84 -10.59 3.16
N ASP A 33 8.42 -11.54 3.99
CA ASP A 33 7.00 -11.74 4.28
C ASP A 33 6.50 -10.57 5.14
N TYR A 34 5.92 -9.57 4.48
CA TYR A 34 5.39 -8.39 5.15
C TYR A 34 4.23 -8.69 6.09
N PHE A 35 3.47 -9.76 5.85
CA PHE A 35 2.43 -10.18 6.78
C PHE A 35 3.08 -10.62 8.09
N GLN A 36 4.08 -11.50 8.05
CA GLN A 36 4.80 -11.90 9.26
C GLN A 36 5.49 -10.72 9.96
N LYS A 37 6.08 -9.80 9.20
CA LYS A 37 6.78 -8.62 9.76
C LYS A 37 5.84 -7.69 10.51
N TYR A 38 4.65 -7.41 9.97
CA TYR A 38 3.78 -6.37 10.51
C TYR A 38 2.60 -6.89 11.31
N ASN A 39 2.18 -8.15 11.14
CA ASN A 39 1.05 -8.69 11.87
C ASN A 39 1.31 -8.70 13.38
N ASN A 40 0.43 -8.05 14.13
CA ASN A 40 0.45 -8.08 15.58
C ASN A 40 -0.79 -8.86 16.07
N PRO A 41 -0.64 -10.12 16.50
CA PRO A 41 -1.78 -10.93 16.93
C PRO A 41 -2.46 -10.41 18.21
N LYS A 42 -1.86 -9.44 18.90
CA LYS A 42 -2.46 -8.75 20.07
C LYS A 42 -3.11 -7.41 19.70
N PHE A 43 -3.05 -7.00 18.45
CA PHE A 43 -3.66 -5.76 17.98
C PHE A 43 -5.17 -5.76 18.22
N LYS A 44 -5.67 -4.64 18.73
CA LYS A 44 -7.09 -4.39 18.89
C LYS A 44 -7.41 -3.00 18.38
N LEU A 45 -8.29 -2.93 17.40
CA LEU A 45 -8.75 -1.69 16.80
C LEU A 45 -9.54 -0.85 17.81
N THR A 46 -10.18 -1.48 18.80
CA THR A 46 -10.85 -0.83 19.94
C THR A 46 -9.95 0.10 20.75
N ASP A 47 -8.63 -0.12 20.72
CA ASP A 47 -7.67 0.68 21.49
C ASP A 47 -7.36 2.03 20.80
N TYR A 48 -7.96 2.27 19.63
CA TYR A 48 -7.76 3.47 18.81
C TYR A 48 -9.12 4.12 18.48
N PRO A 49 -9.77 4.80 19.44
CA PRO A 49 -11.07 5.43 19.23
C PRO A 49 -11.03 6.56 18.18
N GLU A 50 -9.88 7.20 17.99
CA GLU A 50 -9.71 8.36 17.11
C GLU A 50 -9.88 8.05 15.61
N ILE A 51 -9.78 6.77 15.23
CA ILE A 51 -9.97 6.31 13.84
C ILE A 51 -11.35 5.70 13.61
N GLN A 52 -12.18 5.58 14.64
CA GLN A 52 -13.50 4.98 14.50
C GLN A 52 -14.45 5.95 13.82
N GLY A 53 -15.29 5.42 12.94
CA GLY A 53 -16.28 6.20 12.22
C GLY A 53 -16.57 5.65 10.84
N VAL A 54 -17.38 6.41 10.12
CA VAL A 54 -17.76 6.15 8.74
C VAL A 54 -17.16 7.22 7.85
N TYR A 55 -16.42 6.79 6.84
CA TYR A 55 -15.71 7.68 5.93
C TYR A 55 -16.11 7.37 4.50
N THR A 56 -15.96 8.35 3.63
CA THR A 56 -15.98 8.13 2.20
C THR A 56 -14.55 8.11 1.69
N ILE A 57 -14.26 7.15 0.83
CA ILE A 57 -12.96 7.01 0.19
C ILE A 57 -13.14 7.13 -1.31
N ASP A 58 -12.22 7.81 -1.97
CA ASP A 58 -12.14 7.80 -3.42
C ASP A 58 -11.58 6.46 -3.89
N GLY A 59 -12.24 5.78 -4.83
CA GLY A 59 -11.76 4.54 -5.46
C GLY A 59 -10.37 4.71 -6.10
N TYR A 60 -10.05 5.92 -6.60
CA TYR A 60 -8.74 6.26 -7.14
C TYR A 60 -7.59 6.22 -6.13
N ALA A 61 -7.88 6.10 -4.82
CA ALA A 61 -6.86 5.99 -3.79
C ALA A 61 -5.96 4.76 -3.94
N GLY A 62 -6.38 3.78 -4.74
CA GLY A 62 -5.57 2.63 -5.11
C GLY A 62 -5.28 1.69 -3.94
N ILE A 63 -6.09 1.72 -2.88
CA ILE A 63 -6.04 0.72 -1.80
C ILE A 63 -6.27 -0.69 -2.34
N PHE A 64 -7.25 -0.84 -3.23
CA PHE A 64 -7.60 -2.11 -3.85
C PHE A 64 -6.53 -2.65 -4.78
N ARG A 65 -5.99 -1.80 -5.67
CA ARG A 65 -4.87 -2.16 -6.55
C ARG A 65 -3.66 -2.65 -5.76
N ARG A 66 -3.29 -1.91 -4.71
CA ARG A 66 -2.12 -2.24 -3.88
C ARG A 66 -2.32 -3.53 -3.08
N LEU A 67 -3.56 -3.86 -2.74
CA LEU A 67 -3.94 -5.15 -2.17
C LEU A 67 -4.10 -6.26 -3.22
N GLY A 68 -3.79 -5.98 -4.49
CA GLY A 68 -3.83 -6.94 -5.59
C GLY A 68 -5.23 -7.33 -6.05
N MET A 69 -6.22 -6.48 -5.81
CA MET A 69 -7.58 -6.67 -6.32
C MET A 69 -7.65 -6.16 -7.77
N SER A 70 -8.48 -6.82 -8.60
CA SER A 70 -8.58 -6.52 -10.04
C SER A 70 -9.08 -5.09 -10.28
N GLU A 71 -8.38 -4.37 -11.17
CA GLU A 71 -8.73 -3.01 -11.62
C GLU A 71 -9.87 -3.01 -12.65
N ASP A 72 -10.16 -4.16 -13.27
CA ASP A 72 -11.19 -4.29 -14.32
C ASP A 72 -12.61 -4.21 -13.76
N HIS A 73 -12.75 -4.09 -12.44
CA HIS A 73 -14.05 -4.03 -11.82
C HIS A 73 -14.60 -2.60 -11.85
N PRO A 74 -15.84 -2.39 -12.32
CA PRO A 74 -16.45 -1.06 -12.50
C PRO A 74 -16.46 -0.14 -11.26
N TRP A 75 -16.18 -0.67 -10.07
CA TRP A 75 -16.13 0.12 -8.85
C TRP A 75 -14.81 0.83 -8.60
N TYR A 76 -13.73 0.45 -9.28
CA TYR A 76 -12.41 0.99 -9.03
C TYR A 76 -12.33 2.54 -9.10
N ASN A 77 -13.25 3.19 -9.84
CA ASN A 77 -13.29 4.63 -10.06
C ASN A 77 -14.45 5.35 -9.34
N SER A 78 -15.11 4.71 -8.36
CA SER A 78 -16.26 5.30 -7.66
C SER A 78 -15.93 5.62 -6.20
N SER A 79 -16.67 6.56 -5.60
CA SER A 79 -16.60 6.78 -4.16
C SER A 79 -17.17 5.58 -3.42
N HIS A 80 -16.59 5.27 -2.26
CA HIS A 80 -16.99 4.13 -1.44
C HIS A 80 -17.23 4.55 0.00
N CYS A 81 -18.18 3.91 0.65
CA CYS A 81 -18.38 4.07 2.09
C CYS A 81 -17.49 3.08 2.83
N THR A 82 -16.77 3.55 3.83
CA THR A 82 -15.93 2.72 4.68
C THR A 82 -16.30 2.86 6.14
N GLU A 83 -16.15 1.77 6.87
CA GLU A 83 -16.34 1.73 8.32
C GLU A 83 -15.22 0.90 8.93
N PHE A 84 -14.62 1.42 9.99
CA PHE A 84 -13.77 0.64 10.86
C PHE A 84 -14.65 -0.22 11.78
N ASP A 85 -14.51 -1.54 11.71
CA ASP A 85 -15.20 -2.50 12.55
C ASP A 85 -14.28 -2.93 13.70
N PRO A 86 -14.35 -2.27 14.87
CA PRO A 86 -13.42 -2.48 15.96
C PRO A 86 -13.53 -3.88 16.58
N ALA A 87 -14.71 -4.49 16.54
CA ALA A 87 -14.93 -5.81 17.10
C ALA A 87 -14.21 -6.90 16.29
N ARG A 88 -14.02 -6.69 14.98
CA ARG A 88 -13.43 -7.67 14.08
C ARG A 88 -12.04 -7.27 13.56
N ASN A 89 -11.53 -6.11 13.97
CA ASN A 89 -10.30 -5.51 13.43
C ASN A 89 -10.34 -5.41 11.89
N LYS A 90 -11.45 -4.94 11.33
CA LYS A 90 -11.62 -4.86 9.87
C LYS A 90 -11.93 -3.46 9.39
N LEU A 91 -11.50 -3.16 8.17
CA LEU A 91 -12.04 -2.08 7.37
C LEU A 91 -13.10 -2.67 6.45
N LYS A 92 -14.36 -2.29 6.63
CA LYS A 92 -15.44 -2.59 5.67
C LYS A 92 -15.46 -1.51 4.61
N ILE A 93 -15.66 -1.91 3.36
CA ILE A 93 -15.81 -0.99 2.24
C ILE A 93 -17.03 -1.41 1.44
N ARG A 94 -18.06 -0.56 1.40
CA ARG A 94 -19.18 -0.70 0.49
C ARG A 94 -18.88 0.08 -0.77
N VAL A 95 -18.82 -0.68 -1.84
CA VAL A 95 -18.87 -0.17 -3.19
C VAL A 95 -20.33 0.09 -3.56
N ALA A 96 -20.65 1.27 -4.07
CA ALA A 96 -22.03 1.67 -4.39
C ALA A 96 -22.74 0.73 -5.38
N THR A 97 -21.99 0.12 -6.31
CA THR A 97 -22.53 -0.79 -7.32
C THR A 97 -22.64 -2.24 -6.86
N GLU A 98 -22.11 -2.57 -5.68
CA GLU A 98 -22.07 -3.93 -5.15
C GLU A 98 -22.93 -4.05 -3.89
N LYS A 99 -23.75 -5.11 -3.81
CA LYS A 99 -24.57 -5.37 -2.61
C LYS A 99 -23.78 -6.01 -1.45
N LYS A 100 -22.45 -6.07 -1.55
CA LYS A 100 -21.58 -6.78 -0.62
C LYS A 100 -20.43 -5.91 -0.18
N ASP A 101 -20.13 -5.97 1.11
CA ASP A 101 -18.97 -5.29 1.69
C ASP A 101 -17.69 -6.05 1.34
N ILE A 102 -16.67 -5.30 0.93
CA ILE A 102 -15.30 -5.78 0.89
C ILE A 102 -14.74 -5.59 2.30
N GLU A 103 -14.30 -6.69 2.91
CA GLU A 103 -13.64 -6.65 4.21
C GLU A 103 -12.13 -6.80 4.06
N ILE A 104 -11.37 -5.89 4.64
CA ILE A 104 -9.90 -5.88 4.67
C ILE A 104 -9.47 -5.97 6.14
N ASP A 105 -8.52 -6.84 6.46
CA ASP A 105 -8.06 -7.03 7.83
C ASP A 105 -7.11 -5.89 8.22
N ILE A 106 -7.26 -5.36 9.44
CA ILE A 106 -6.33 -4.41 10.04
C ILE A 106 -5.45 -5.19 10.99
N ILE A 107 -4.19 -5.38 10.60
CA ILE A 107 -3.30 -6.33 11.27
C ILE A 107 -2.39 -5.68 12.30
N ASN A 108 -2.22 -4.35 12.25
CA ASN A 108 -1.42 -3.59 13.21
C ASN A 108 -1.60 -2.08 13.07
N ARG A 109 -1.14 -1.34 14.08
CA ARG A 109 -0.88 0.11 14.03
C ARG A 109 0.47 0.43 14.66
N ILE A 110 1.28 1.22 13.97
CA ILE A 110 2.58 1.72 14.45
C ILE A 110 2.68 3.22 14.18
N GLY A 111 2.62 4.02 15.23
CA GLY A 111 2.51 5.47 15.12
C GLY A 111 1.25 5.88 14.34
N GLU A 112 1.43 6.72 13.32
CA GLU A 112 0.35 7.18 12.43
C GLU A 112 -0.01 6.15 11.33
N ASN A 113 0.64 5.00 11.28
CA ASN A 113 0.43 4.02 10.22
C ASN A 113 -0.45 2.87 10.68
N ILE A 114 -1.48 2.55 9.91
CA ILE A 114 -2.19 1.27 10.00
C ILE A 114 -1.70 0.34 8.89
N TYR A 115 -1.69 -0.95 9.19
CA TYR A 115 -1.30 -1.98 8.24
C TYR A 115 -2.52 -2.80 7.89
N LEU A 116 -2.85 -2.79 6.60
CA LEU A 116 -4.02 -3.47 6.06
C LEU A 116 -3.58 -4.71 5.30
N SER A 117 -4.32 -5.81 5.44
CA SER A 117 -4.02 -7.05 4.75
C SER A 117 -5.23 -7.67 4.05
N LYS A 118 -4.97 -8.22 2.88
CA LYS A 118 -5.90 -9.06 2.13
C LYS A 118 -5.10 -10.12 1.36
N ASN A 119 -5.48 -11.39 1.49
CA ASN A 119 -4.81 -12.51 0.81
C ASN A 119 -3.28 -12.52 1.01
N HIS A 120 -2.81 -12.29 2.23
CA HIS A 120 -1.39 -12.15 2.62
C HIS A 120 -0.63 -10.96 2.00
N LYS A 121 -1.23 -10.17 1.12
CA LYS A 121 -0.66 -8.87 0.73
C LYS A 121 -0.88 -7.87 1.84
N VAL A 122 0.11 -7.02 2.09
CA VAL A 122 0.05 -5.98 3.12
C VAL A 122 0.34 -4.63 2.48
N VAL A 123 -0.45 -3.64 2.86
CA VAL A 123 -0.22 -2.23 2.50
C VAL A 123 -0.13 -1.41 3.77
N ARG A 124 0.66 -0.33 3.71
CA ARG A 124 0.75 0.64 4.80
C ARG A 124 -0.14 1.82 4.47
N VAL A 125 -1.01 2.21 5.38
CA VAL A 125 -1.82 3.42 5.26
C VAL A 125 -1.42 4.39 6.35
N ARG A 126 -0.89 5.56 5.98
CA ARG A 126 -0.62 6.64 6.93
C ARG A 126 -1.89 7.46 7.11
N LEU A 127 -2.27 7.67 8.36
CA LEU A 127 -3.45 8.42 8.75
C LEU A 127 -3.03 9.84 9.16
N LEU A 128 -3.80 10.84 8.71
CA LEU A 128 -3.67 12.22 9.17
C LEU A 128 -4.94 12.64 9.89
N PHE A 129 -4.75 13.39 10.96
CA PHE A 129 -5.81 13.89 11.81
C PHE A 129 -5.85 15.42 11.75
N ASN A 130 -7.05 15.99 11.80
CA ASN A 130 -7.24 17.43 11.88
C ASN A 130 -6.93 17.97 13.28
N GLU A 131 -7.06 19.28 13.48
CA GLU A 131 -6.81 19.94 14.77
C GLU A 131 -7.74 19.46 15.92
N LYS A 132 -8.87 18.83 15.59
CA LYS A 132 -9.79 18.23 16.56
C LYS A 132 -9.42 16.80 16.94
N GLY A 133 -8.36 16.25 16.35
CA GLY A 133 -7.97 14.84 16.53
C GLY A 133 -8.84 13.87 15.74
N GLU A 134 -9.66 14.36 14.80
CA GLU A 134 -10.51 13.52 13.95
C GLU A 134 -9.73 13.15 12.70
N LEU A 135 -9.89 11.90 12.28
CA LEU A 135 -9.30 11.38 11.07
C LEU A 135 -9.80 12.15 9.83
N SER A 136 -8.87 12.67 9.02
CA SER A 136 -9.17 13.59 7.90
C SER A 136 -8.62 13.14 6.55
N GLU A 137 -7.39 12.63 6.51
CA GLU A 137 -6.72 12.24 5.25
C GLU A 137 -5.94 10.95 5.42
N TYR A 138 -5.63 10.30 4.30
CA TYR A 138 -4.78 9.13 4.30
C TYR A 138 -3.90 9.02 3.06
N PHE A 139 -2.82 8.26 3.20
CA PHE A 139 -1.93 7.88 2.11
C PHE A 139 -1.68 6.38 2.12
N VAL A 140 -1.85 5.73 0.97
CA VAL A 140 -1.60 4.30 0.81
C VAL A 140 -0.23 4.08 0.15
N PHE A 141 0.61 3.27 0.79
CA PHE A 141 1.94 2.91 0.33
C PHE A 141 2.04 1.41 0.10
N GLU A 142 2.70 1.04 -0.99
CA GLU A 142 3.16 -0.33 -1.23
C GLU A 142 4.38 -0.61 -0.34
N LEU A 143 4.55 -1.87 0.02
CA LEU A 143 5.72 -2.35 0.75
C LEU A 143 6.63 -3.03 -0.28
N ASP A 144 7.72 -2.36 -0.67
CA ASP A 144 8.67 -2.86 -1.67
C ASP A 144 9.85 -3.60 -1.02
N ASN A 145 10.15 -4.80 -1.54
CA ASN A 145 11.28 -5.65 -1.12
C ASN A 145 12.67 -5.05 -1.42
N ASP A 146 12.73 -3.95 -2.17
CA ASP A 146 13.99 -3.24 -2.41
C ASP A 146 14.46 -2.57 -1.12
N GLU A 147 15.31 -3.27 -0.37
CA GLU A 147 16.04 -2.75 0.78
C GLU A 147 16.85 -1.48 0.48
N LYS A 148 16.88 -0.96 -0.76
CA LYS A 148 17.45 0.36 -1.08
C LYS A 148 16.52 1.53 -0.78
N LYS A 149 15.27 1.28 -0.37
CA LYS A 149 14.43 2.25 0.33
C LYS A 149 14.30 1.87 1.81
N LYS A 150 15.42 1.51 2.47
CA LYS A 150 15.49 1.29 3.95
C LYS A 150 14.80 2.44 4.65
N ASP A 151 13.59 2.24 5.16
CA ASP A 151 12.93 3.07 6.19
C ASP A 151 13.06 4.61 6.04
N ALA A 152 13.35 5.08 4.82
CA ALA A 152 13.62 6.47 4.46
C ALA A 152 12.40 7.09 3.79
N ILE A 153 11.22 6.64 4.21
CA ILE A 153 9.99 7.45 4.17
C ILE A 153 9.99 8.31 5.45
N THR A 154 11.15 8.89 5.71
CA THR A 154 11.38 10.03 6.58
C THR A 154 11.78 11.16 5.63
N ASP A 155 10.96 12.20 5.62
CA ASP A 155 11.19 13.51 4.99
C ASP A 155 11.27 13.63 3.46
N LYS A 156 11.69 12.62 2.68
CA LYS A 156 11.84 12.78 1.22
C LYS A 156 10.53 12.67 0.44
N GLU A 157 9.69 11.68 0.75
CA GLU A 157 8.32 11.65 0.22
C GLU A 157 7.45 12.76 0.82
N ASN A 158 7.82 13.35 1.97
CA ASN A 158 7.21 14.57 2.53
C ASN A 158 7.60 15.87 1.77
N ARG A 159 8.50 15.83 0.78
CA ARG A 159 8.95 17.02 0.03
C ARG A 159 8.51 17.11 -1.42
N ASP A 160 8.08 16.02 -2.07
CA ASP A 160 7.56 16.10 -3.44
C ASP A 160 6.02 16.22 -3.44
N PRO A 161 5.45 17.38 -3.80
CA PRO A 161 4.00 17.59 -3.88
C PRO A 161 3.37 16.96 -5.14
N ASN A 162 4.15 16.57 -6.15
CA ASN A 162 3.62 16.00 -7.39
C ASN A 162 3.35 14.49 -7.33
N THR A 163 3.88 13.81 -6.32
CA THR A 163 3.61 12.39 -6.04
C THR A 163 2.53 12.18 -4.98
N ARG A 164 2.13 13.24 -4.27
CA ARG A 164 1.07 13.22 -3.27
C ARG A 164 -0.24 13.72 -3.85
N LYS A 165 -1.13 12.79 -4.16
CA LYS A 165 -2.55 13.07 -3.98
C LYS A 165 -2.92 12.46 -2.63
N SER A 166 -2.94 13.27 -1.58
CA SER A 166 -3.66 12.85 -0.38
C SER A 166 -5.10 12.62 -0.79
N VAL A 167 -5.68 11.54 -0.30
CA VAL A 167 -7.11 11.31 -0.50
C VAL A 167 -7.78 11.69 0.80
N ASN A 168 -8.71 12.63 0.71
CA ASN A 168 -9.52 13.00 1.85
C ASN A 168 -10.36 11.78 2.24
N TRP A 169 -10.27 11.41 3.52
CA TRP A 169 -11.36 10.68 4.16
C TRP A 169 -12.39 11.74 4.54
N ALA A 170 -13.19 12.14 3.54
CA ALA A 170 -14.35 12.96 3.84
C ALA A 170 -15.24 12.12 4.76
N GLN A 171 -15.51 12.62 5.97
CA GLN A 171 -16.51 12.01 6.83
C GLN A 171 -17.81 11.95 6.03
N GLY A 172 -18.38 10.74 5.92
CA GLY A 172 -19.64 10.54 5.22
C GLY A 172 -20.77 11.32 5.93
N PRO A 173 -21.99 11.31 5.38
CA PRO A 173 -23.15 11.85 6.08
C PRO A 173 -23.17 11.27 7.51
N LEU A 174 -23.20 12.18 8.48
CA LEU A 174 -22.86 12.00 9.90
C LEU A 174 -23.77 11.02 10.68
N GLU A 175 -24.59 10.23 9.99
CA GLU A 175 -25.67 9.41 10.56
C GLU A 175 -25.37 7.90 10.60
N GLY A 176 -24.36 7.41 9.87
CA GLY A 176 -23.93 6.01 9.96
C GLY A 176 -23.59 5.34 8.63
N TYR A 177 -23.19 4.06 8.71
CA TYR A 177 -22.70 3.30 7.56
C TYR A 177 -23.82 3.06 6.54
N LYS A 178 -25.06 2.83 6.99
CA LYS A 178 -26.20 2.56 6.10
C LYS A 178 -26.61 3.82 5.33
N GLU A 179 -26.59 4.95 5.98
CA GLU A 179 -26.95 6.26 5.45
C GLU A 179 -25.91 6.70 4.41
N CYS A 180 -24.63 6.46 4.68
CA CYS A 180 -23.58 6.62 3.68
C CYS A 180 -23.84 5.75 2.44
N ILE A 181 -24.15 4.47 2.64
CA ILE A 181 -24.44 3.53 1.52
C ILE A 181 -25.63 4.02 0.69
N GLN A 182 -26.71 4.40 1.36
CA GLN A 182 -27.89 4.91 0.68
C GLN A 182 -27.56 6.16 -0.13
N PHE A 183 -26.82 7.10 0.44
CA PHE A 183 -26.40 8.33 -0.23
C PHE A 183 -25.59 8.06 -1.52
N ILE A 184 -24.61 7.15 -1.48
CA ILE A 184 -23.81 6.83 -2.67
C ILE A 184 -24.62 6.04 -3.71
N GLU A 185 -25.52 5.15 -3.29
CA GLU A 185 -26.40 4.39 -4.18
C GLU A 185 -27.43 5.29 -4.88
N GLU A 186 -28.00 6.27 -4.18
CA GLU A 186 -28.93 7.26 -4.74
C GLU A 186 -28.23 8.19 -5.72
N SER A 187 -27.02 8.66 -5.39
CA SER A 187 -26.23 9.55 -6.26
C SER A 187 -25.93 8.91 -7.63
N ILE A 188 -25.68 7.59 -7.67
CA ILE A 188 -25.47 6.87 -8.94
C ILE A 188 -26.76 6.77 -9.75
N LYS A 189 -27.90 6.48 -9.10
CA LYS A 189 -29.20 6.38 -9.79
C LYS A 189 -29.57 7.69 -10.47
N VAL A 190 -29.41 8.82 -9.79
CA VAL A 190 -29.69 10.15 -10.36
C VAL A 190 -28.81 10.43 -11.58
N GLY A 191 -27.50 10.15 -11.50
CA GLY A 191 -26.60 10.33 -12.64
C GLY A 191 -26.93 9.45 -13.86
N GLN A 192 -27.47 8.25 -13.63
CA GLN A 192 -27.95 7.36 -14.70
C GLN A 192 -29.25 7.85 -15.34
N GLU A 193 -30.17 8.43 -14.57
CA GLU A 193 -31.42 9.00 -15.07
C GLU A 193 -31.24 10.32 -15.84
N GLU A 194 -30.21 11.10 -15.52
CA GLU A 194 -29.88 12.31 -16.26
C GLU A 194 -29.17 12.00 -17.57
N SER A 195 -28.23 11.05 -17.59
CA SER A 195 -27.54 10.62 -18.82
C SER A 195 -28.45 9.87 -19.81
N GLY A 196 -29.55 9.29 -19.34
CA GLY A 196 -30.58 8.67 -20.19
C GLY A 196 -31.61 9.63 -20.79
N ARG A 197 -31.60 10.92 -20.41
CA ARG A 197 -32.55 11.95 -20.90
C ARG A 197 -32.05 12.76 -22.10
N ASP A 198 -30.81 12.55 -22.53
CA ASP A 198 -30.19 13.23 -23.67
C ASP A 198 -30.27 12.45 -25.01
N TYR A 199 -31.25 11.53 -25.16
CA TYR A 199 -31.50 10.78 -26.40
C TYR A 199 -32.91 10.96 -26.94
#